data_AF-A0A5D0V240-F1
#
_entry.id   AF-A0A5D0V240-F1
#
_cell.length_a   1.000
_cell.length_b   1.000
_cell.length_c   1.000
_cell.angle_alpha   90.00
_cell.angle_beta   90.00
_cell.angle_gamma   90.00
#
_symmetry.space_group_name_H-M   'P 1'
#
loop_
_entity.id
_entity.type
_entity.pdbx_description
1 polymer ?
#
loop_
_entity_poly.entity_id
_entity_poly.type
_entity_poly.pdbx_seq_one_letter_code
_entity_poly.pdbx_strand_id
1 'polypeptide(L)'
;MMRLSLPRVLMVLTGALLLTYAFAIAPTTASEGREDGPAGRLVRAEPGRPAPAEAKAMATDAPVPPPRPAAELFPPPGKAFIGLMTEKGPHDFTATNMFAAAAKHEPQVMLFSSGWAADTFDRTLFDRISERGMLPMLGWEPWDYLVDQAAREKNLPSRDIDKIRSNQPTYRLSRITGGDFDPYLRSWAEGIKSLGYPVAIRFAHEMNGDWYPWSEATNGNRPGEYVQAWRHVHDLFRAVGATNVIWVWSPNARWDKSTVKLSDVYPGDDYVDWVGATGYYGTGVFTDYRSFDAIFGPTLTEIRAFSRKPMVITETGATDATGRKAEWIKDAFQTLPRYKDIIGLIWFEVNKELDWRVASSPAVAKAFADAVADPRYQFAWSPDSLPRTTVDN
;
A
#
# COMPACT_ATOMS: atom_id res chain seq x y z
N MET A 1 -24.19 -9.99 -56.57
CA MET A 1 -22.83 -9.65 -56.12
C MET A 1 -22.93 -8.88 -54.81
N MET A 2 -22.88 -9.60 -53.68
CA MET A 2 -22.90 -9.01 -52.33
C MET A 2 -21.46 -8.69 -51.92
N ARG A 3 -21.14 -7.41 -51.78
CA ARG A 3 -19.87 -6.95 -51.19
C ARG A 3 -20.01 -7.01 -49.67
N LEU A 4 -19.37 -8.00 -49.05
CA LEU A 4 -19.09 -8.04 -47.62
C LEU A 4 -18.09 -6.93 -47.30
N SER A 5 -18.56 -5.84 -46.69
CA SER A 5 -17.68 -4.93 -45.97
C SER A 5 -17.34 -5.58 -44.62
N LEU A 6 -16.05 -5.65 -44.29
CA LEU A 6 -15.56 -5.97 -42.95
C LEU A 6 -15.66 -4.71 -42.08
N PRO A 7 -16.57 -4.67 -41.09
CA PRO A 7 -16.30 -3.95 -39.85
C PRO A 7 -16.57 -4.88 -38.68
N ARG A 8 -15.54 -5.54 -38.14
CA ARG A 8 -15.59 -6.21 -36.82
C ARG A 8 -14.26 -6.78 -36.30
N VAL A 9 -13.15 -6.70 -37.04
CA VAL A 9 -11.86 -7.26 -36.59
C VAL A 9 -10.86 -6.20 -36.09
N LEU A 10 -11.14 -4.90 -36.22
CA LEU A 10 -10.20 -3.83 -35.82
C LEU A 10 -10.52 -3.13 -34.48
N MET A 11 -11.50 -3.63 -33.71
CA MET A 11 -11.91 -3.03 -32.42
C MET A 11 -11.63 -3.97 -31.23
N VAL A 12 -10.56 -4.78 -31.34
CA VAL A 12 -10.03 -5.65 -30.27
C VAL A 12 -8.52 -5.41 -30.05
N LEU A 13 -7.94 -4.38 -30.67
CA LEU A 13 -6.50 -4.05 -30.55
C LEU A 13 -6.20 -2.75 -29.78
N THR A 14 -7.19 -2.20 -29.09
CA THR A 14 -7.04 -1.05 -28.19
C THR A 14 -6.95 -1.54 -26.74
N GLY A 15 -5.82 -1.29 -26.08
CA GLY A 15 -5.68 -1.42 -24.62
C GLY A 15 -4.66 -2.44 -24.12
N ALA A 16 -3.47 -2.55 -24.74
CA ALA A 16 -2.45 -3.52 -24.29
C ALA A 16 -1.03 -2.93 -24.18
N LEU A 17 -0.88 -1.65 -23.82
CA LEU A 17 0.44 -1.11 -23.50
C LEU A 17 0.44 -0.36 -22.17
N LEU A 18 1.19 -0.93 -21.24
CA LEU A 18 1.83 -0.33 -20.06
C LEU A 18 0.93 -0.04 -18.85
N LEU A 19 0.45 -1.09 -18.18
CA LEU A 19 -0.11 -0.98 -16.83
C LEU A 19 0.16 -2.26 -16.02
N THR A 20 1.34 -2.36 -15.35
CA THR A 20 1.51 -3.15 -14.10
C THR A 20 2.86 -3.11 -13.42
N TYR A 21 3.05 -2.32 -12.36
CA TYR A 21 4.43 -2.06 -11.97
C TYR A 21 4.68 -1.56 -10.54
N ALA A 22 4.86 -2.50 -9.60
CA ALA A 22 5.70 -2.34 -8.41
C ALA A 22 6.72 -3.51 -8.36
N PHE A 23 8.03 -3.21 -8.21
CA PHE A 23 9.09 -4.21 -7.99
C PHE A 23 10.11 -3.70 -6.98
N ALA A 24 10.61 -4.61 -6.15
CA ALA A 24 11.74 -4.40 -5.27
C ALA A 24 13.02 -5.00 -5.88
N ILE A 25 14.13 -4.27 -5.79
CA ILE A 25 15.50 -4.78 -5.99
C ILE A 25 16.13 -4.93 -4.61
N ALA A 26 16.43 -6.15 -4.17
CA ALA A 26 17.21 -6.42 -2.96
C ALA A 26 18.71 -6.16 -3.18
N PRO A 27 19.45 -5.52 -2.25
CA PRO A 27 20.90 -5.48 -2.30
C PRO A 27 21.52 -6.80 -1.82
N THR A 28 22.53 -7.28 -2.52
CA THR A 28 23.40 -8.40 -2.13
C THR A 28 24.10 -8.11 -0.81
N THR A 29 23.77 -8.85 0.26
CA THR A 29 24.63 -8.93 1.45
C THR A 29 25.58 -10.11 1.28
N ALA A 30 26.87 -9.81 1.10
CA ALA A 30 27.92 -10.79 1.21
C ALA A 30 27.96 -11.33 2.66
N SER A 31 27.67 -12.61 2.84
CA SER A 31 27.97 -13.30 4.09
C SER A 31 29.38 -13.88 3.98
N GLU A 32 30.28 -13.43 4.84
CA GLU A 32 31.50 -14.19 5.15
C GLU A 32 31.61 -14.34 6.67
N GLY A 33 31.88 -15.57 7.10
CA GLY A 33 32.56 -15.84 8.37
C GLY A 33 31.69 -16.34 9.52
N ARG A 34 31.28 -17.61 9.47
CA ARG A 34 30.94 -18.43 10.64
C ARG A 34 32.21 -19.16 11.08
N GLU A 35 32.61 -19.04 12.34
CA GLU A 35 33.54 -19.99 13.00
C GLU A 35 32.90 -20.53 14.28
N ASP A 36 33.11 -21.83 14.52
CA ASP A 36 32.43 -22.69 15.49
C ASP A 36 33.14 -22.75 16.86
N GLY A 37 32.32 -22.72 17.93
CA GLY A 37 32.41 -23.55 19.16
C GLY A 37 33.32 -23.12 20.32
N PRO A 38 33.27 -23.79 21.51
CA PRO A 38 32.24 -24.69 22.05
C PRO A 38 31.84 -24.48 23.54
N ALA A 39 30.69 -25.08 23.89
CA ALA A 39 30.24 -25.70 25.16
C ALA A 39 30.76 -25.27 26.56
N GLY A 40 29.80 -25.07 27.47
CA GLY A 40 29.89 -25.57 28.85
C GLY A 40 29.34 -24.63 29.93
N ARG A 41 28.25 -25.02 30.61
CA ARG A 41 28.27 -25.50 32.02
C ARG A 41 26.88 -25.43 32.67
N LEU A 42 26.45 -26.60 33.13
CA LEU A 42 25.30 -26.86 34.00
C LEU A 42 25.42 -26.11 35.34
N VAL A 43 24.30 -25.60 35.87
CA VAL A 43 24.14 -25.43 37.33
C VAL A 43 22.79 -25.98 37.76
N ARG A 44 22.91 -26.79 38.82
CA ARG A 44 21.96 -27.69 39.45
C ARG A 44 21.14 -26.94 40.51
N ALA A 45 19.87 -27.27 40.63
CA ALA A 45 19.01 -26.89 41.75
C ALA A 45 19.31 -27.74 43.00
N GLU A 46 19.18 -27.17 44.21
CA GLU A 46 18.58 -27.79 45.42
C GLU A 46 18.56 -26.85 46.68
N PRO A 47 17.88 -27.14 47.83
CA PRO A 47 16.62 -26.50 48.23
C PRO A 47 16.58 -25.87 49.66
N GLY A 48 15.46 -25.21 50.01
CA GLY A 48 14.96 -25.14 51.42
C GLY A 48 14.88 -23.78 52.13
N ARG A 49 13.64 -23.25 52.23
CA ARG A 49 12.92 -22.44 53.29
C ARG A 49 13.67 -21.68 54.41
N PRO A 50 13.10 -20.62 55.03
CA PRO A 50 11.65 -20.39 55.28
C PRO A 50 11.09 -18.99 54.98
N ALA A 51 9.76 -18.90 54.97
CA ALA A 51 8.98 -17.67 54.84
C ALA A 51 9.11 -16.76 56.08
N PRO A 52 8.98 -15.42 55.90
CA PRO A 52 8.50 -14.57 56.97
C PRO A 52 7.21 -13.81 56.59
N ALA A 53 6.25 -13.95 57.50
CA ALA A 53 5.36 -12.94 58.05
C ALA A 53 4.62 -11.95 57.12
N GLU A 54 3.29 -11.96 57.27
CA GLU A 54 2.35 -10.92 56.85
C GLU A 54 2.86 -9.52 57.19
N ALA A 55 3.31 -8.78 56.17
CA ALA A 55 3.47 -7.35 56.25
C ALA A 55 2.16 -6.69 55.80
N LYS A 56 1.49 -5.99 56.73
CA LYS A 56 0.39 -5.07 56.45
C LYS A 56 0.79 -4.14 55.30
N ALA A 57 0.01 -4.15 54.23
CA ALA A 57 0.13 -3.21 53.13
C ALA A 57 -0.05 -1.78 53.66
N MET A 58 1.02 -1.00 53.68
CA MET A 58 0.93 0.46 53.68
C MET A 58 0.63 0.86 52.23
N ALA A 59 -0.56 1.41 52.01
CA ALA A 59 -0.90 2.07 50.76
C ALA A 59 0.05 3.27 50.58
N THR A 60 1.04 3.11 49.71
CA THR A 60 1.81 4.24 49.19
C THR A 60 0.99 4.83 48.05
N ASP A 61 0.56 6.08 48.22
CA ASP A 61 0.07 6.93 47.11
C ASP A 61 1.22 7.10 46.11
N ALA A 62 1.33 6.16 45.16
CA ALA A 62 2.13 6.36 43.98
C ALA A 62 1.43 7.45 43.13
N PRO A 63 2.14 8.47 42.64
CA PRO A 63 1.55 9.46 41.76
C PRO A 63 0.91 8.76 40.57
N VAL A 64 -0.41 8.94 40.42
CA VAL A 64 -1.12 8.51 39.20
C VAL A 64 -0.42 9.18 38.03
N PRO A 65 0.07 8.43 37.04
CA PRO A 65 0.66 9.02 35.84
C PRO A 65 -0.33 10.02 35.25
N PRO A 66 0.12 11.17 34.75
CA PRO A 66 -0.80 12.10 34.10
C PRO A 66 -1.59 11.35 33.01
N PRO A 67 -2.89 11.64 32.86
CA PRO A 67 -3.70 10.99 31.83
C PRO A 67 -3.00 11.15 30.49
N ARG A 68 -2.74 10.02 29.82
CA ARG A 68 -2.18 10.02 28.46
C ARG A 68 -3.08 10.92 27.60
N PRO A 69 -2.52 11.84 26.79
CA PRO A 69 -3.32 12.64 25.88
C PRO A 69 -4.27 11.74 25.08
N ALA A 70 -5.50 12.17 24.86
CA ALA A 70 -6.44 11.42 24.04
C ALA A 70 -5.78 11.16 22.67
N ALA A 71 -5.77 9.90 22.24
CA ALA A 71 -5.14 9.53 20.99
C ALA A 71 -5.78 10.32 19.82
N GLU A 72 -4.95 11.07 19.09
CA GLU A 72 -5.41 11.92 18.00
C GLU A 72 -5.74 11.08 16.76
N LEU A 73 -6.81 11.47 16.05
CA LEU A 73 -7.15 10.84 14.77
C LEU A 73 -6.10 11.18 13.71
N PHE A 74 -5.70 10.18 12.93
CA PHE A 74 -4.86 10.33 11.76
C PHE A 74 -5.61 10.01 10.46
N PRO A 75 -5.59 10.93 9.48
CA PRO A 75 -5.24 12.34 9.65
C PRO A 75 -6.32 13.07 10.48
N PRO A 76 -6.01 14.21 11.13
CA PRO A 76 -7.00 14.98 11.88
C PRO A 76 -8.19 15.42 11.01
N PRO A 77 -9.38 15.67 11.59
CA PRO A 77 -10.53 16.26 10.89
C PRO A 77 -10.15 17.43 9.98
N GLY A 78 -10.64 17.40 8.73
CA GLY A 78 -10.35 18.43 7.72
C GLY A 78 -8.94 18.40 7.11
N LYS A 79 -8.02 17.57 7.63
CA LYS A 79 -6.67 17.35 7.09
C LYS A 79 -6.62 16.16 6.14
N ALA A 80 -5.58 16.13 5.30
CA ALA A 80 -5.24 15.00 4.46
C ALA A 80 -3.72 14.79 4.44
N PHE A 81 -3.23 13.56 4.46
CA PHE A 81 -1.79 13.28 4.48
C PHE A 81 -1.18 13.27 3.07
N ILE A 82 0.13 13.52 3.01
CA ILE A 82 0.97 13.28 1.84
C ILE A 82 1.85 12.07 2.14
N GLY A 83 1.66 11.02 1.37
CA GLY A 83 2.49 9.83 1.44
C GLY A 83 3.44 9.71 0.27
N LEU A 84 4.32 8.73 0.39
CA LEU A 84 5.36 8.43 -0.57
C LEU A 84 5.48 6.93 -0.80
N MET A 85 5.72 6.53 -2.04
CA MET A 85 6.29 5.24 -2.38
C MET A 85 7.60 5.47 -3.14
N THR A 86 8.65 4.74 -2.79
CA THR A 86 9.93 4.75 -3.52
C THR A 86 10.30 3.33 -3.93
N GLU A 87 11.23 3.18 -4.86
CA GLU A 87 11.67 1.86 -5.35
C GLU A 87 12.23 0.97 -4.24
N LYS A 88 12.96 1.56 -3.29
CA LYS A 88 13.64 0.85 -2.22
C LYS A 88 12.87 0.88 -0.89
N GLY A 89 11.81 1.67 -0.80
CA GLY A 89 10.98 1.81 0.39
C GLY A 89 11.80 1.93 1.68
N PRO A 90 11.52 1.11 2.72
CA PRO A 90 12.24 1.16 3.99
C PRO A 90 13.68 0.64 3.93
N HIS A 91 14.12 0.02 2.84
CA HIS A 91 15.49 -0.48 2.73
C HIS A 91 16.49 0.67 2.55
N ASP A 92 16.11 1.71 1.79
CA ASP A 92 16.94 2.88 1.49
C ASP A 92 16.08 4.16 1.41
N PHE A 93 16.37 5.12 2.29
CA PHE A 93 15.65 6.39 2.38
C PHE A 93 16.23 7.51 1.51
N THR A 94 17.20 7.24 0.64
CA THR A 94 17.83 8.27 -0.21
C THR A 94 16.79 9.01 -1.06
N ALA A 95 15.93 8.27 -1.79
CA ALA A 95 14.86 8.87 -2.58
C ALA A 95 13.83 9.61 -1.71
N THR A 96 13.55 9.09 -0.51
CA THR A 96 12.67 9.73 0.48
C THR A 96 13.21 11.08 0.94
N ASN A 97 14.52 11.16 1.24
CA ASN A 97 15.18 12.42 1.62
C ASN A 97 15.18 13.43 0.47
N MET A 98 15.41 12.96 -0.77
CA MET A 98 15.34 13.81 -1.95
C MET A 98 13.94 14.37 -2.18
N PHE A 99 12.91 13.53 -2.03
CA PHE A 99 11.51 13.96 -2.08
C PHE A 99 11.22 14.99 -1.00
N ALA A 100 11.56 14.72 0.27
CA ALA A 100 11.27 15.64 1.38
C ALA A 100 11.94 17.00 1.19
N ALA A 101 13.19 17.02 0.71
CA ALA A 101 13.89 18.25 0.36
C ALA A 101 13.25 19.01 -0.81
N ALA A 102 12.83 18.30 -1.86
CA ALA A 102 12.18 18.88 -3.03
C ALA A 102 10.78 19.44 -2.70
N ALA A 103 9.98 18.69 -1.95
CA ALA A 103 8.63 19.04 -1.52
C ALA A 103 8.61 20.03 -0.35
N LYS A 104 9.74 20.21 0.36
CA LYS A 104 9.81 20.95 1.63
C LYS A 104 8.75 20.47 2.64
N HIS A 105 8.54 19.16 2.65
CA HIS A 105 7.50 18.49 3.42
C HIS A 105 7.92 17.07 3.73
N GLU A 106 7.85 16.68 5.00
CA GLU A 106 8.07 15.30 5.39
C GLU A 106 6.80 14.49 5.07
N PRO A 107 6.89 13.39 4.29
CA PRO A 107 5.74 12.53 4.07
C PRO A 107 5.27 11.92 5.39
N GLN A 108 3.96 11.72 5.56
CA GLN A 108 3.39 11.11 6.76
C GLN A 108 3.00 9.64 6.59
N VAL A 109 3.09 9.10 5.39
CA VAL A 109 2.82 7.68 5.09
C VAL A 109 3.89 7.18 4.12
N MET A 110 4.47 6.01 4.40
CA MET A 110 5.31 5.31 3.42
C MET A 110 4.61 4.04 2.95
N LEU A 111 4.26 4.00 1.68
CA LEU A 111 3.84 2.78 1.00
C LEU A 111 5.09 2.02 0.53
N PHE A 112 5.18 0.74 0.87
CA PHE A 112 6.18 -0.19 0.34
C PHE A 112 5.54 -1.55 0.07
N SER A 113 6.08 -2.31 -0.88
CA SER A 113 5.53 -3.60 -1.28
C SER A 113 6.27 -4.77 -0.63
N SER A 114 5.56 -5.88 -0.43
CA SER A 114 6.14 -7.17 -0.04
C SER A 114 5.39 -8.31 -0.72
N GLY A 115 6.15 -9.26 -1.28
CA GLY A 115 5.64 -10.41 -2.02
C GLY A 115 5.75 -11.73 -1.24
N TRP A 116 4.73 -12.57 -1.34
CA TRP A 116 4.58 -13.77 -0.49
C TRP A 116 5.61 -14.88 -0.74
N ALA A 117 6.23 -14.93 -1.92
CA ALA A 117 7.17 -16.01 -2.25
C ALA A 117 8.49 -15.95 -1.48
N ALA A 118 8.98 -14.74 -1.22
CA ALA A 118 10.33 -14.52 -0.72
C ALA A 118 10.36 -13.80 0.62
N ASP A 119 9.38 -12.94 0.90
CA ASP A 119 9.44 -12.07 2.06
C ASP A 119 8.84 -12.72 3.30
N THR A 120 9.52 -12.53 4.42
CA THR A 120 8.98 -12.86 5.75
C THR A 120 8.79 -11.57 6.53
N PHE A 121 7.98 -11.61 7.59
CA PHE A 121 7.78 -10.43 8.43
C PHE A 121 9.11 -9.96 9.01
N ASP A 122 9.49 -8.71 8.71
CA ASP A 122 10.67 -8.04 9.25
C ASP A 122 10.23 -6.75 9.97
N ARG A 123 10.20 -6.82 11.31
CA ARG A 123 9.88 -5.68 12.18
C ARG A 123 10.74 -4.45 11.88
N THR A 124 12.00 -4.63 11.48
CA THR A 124 12.93 -3.52 11.28
C THR A 124 12.49 -2.61 10.15
N LEU A 125 11.81 -3.13 9.12
CA LEU A 125 11.30 -2.32 8.01
C LEU A 125 10.19 -1.38 8.47
N PHE A 126 9.29 -1.86 9.33
CA PHE A 126 8.20 -1.07 9.91
C PHE A 126 8.74 -0.03 10.90
N ASP A 127 9.65 -0.43 11.79
CA ASP A 127 10.23 0.47 12.79
C ASP A 127 11.00 1.61 12.12
N ARG A 128 11.79 1.34 11.08
CA ARG A 128 12.51 2.38 10.32
C ARG A 128 11.59 3.41 9.68
N ILE A 129 10.37 3.03 9.30
CA ILE A 129 9.35 3.96 8.79
C ILE A 129 8.75 4.76 9.96
N SER A 130 8.33 4.06 11.01
CA SER A 130 7.69 4.66 12.19
C SER A 130 8.60 5.66 12.91
N GLU A 131 9.88 5.34 13.08
CA GLU A 131 10.91 6.20 13.70
C GLU A 131 11.13 7.52 12.93
N ARG A 132 10.72 7.57 11.67
CA ARG A 132 10.76 8.78 10.83
C ARG A 132 9.44 9.55 10.83
N GLY A 133 8.49 9.19 11.70
CA GLY A 133 7.20 9.87 11.80
C GLY A 133 6.26 9.57 10.64
N MET A 134 6.40 8.41 10.00
CA MET A 134 5.52 7.94 8.93
C MET A 134 4.71 6.72 9.37
N LEU A 135 3.43 6.67 9.00
CA LEU A 135 2.63 5.45 9.06
C LEU A 135 3.15 4.44 8.02
N PRO A 136 3.54 3.22 8.40
CA PRO A 136 3.85 2.18 7.44
C PRO A 136 2.57 1.71 6.73
N MET A 137 2.58 1.73 5.40
CA MET A 137 1.56 1.10 4.56
C MET A 137 2.19 -0.03 3.75
N LEU A 138 1.74 -1.26 3.98
CA LEU A 138 2.21 -2.45 3.30
C LEU A 138 1.32 -2.76 2.08
N GLY A 139 1.88 -2.60 0.87
CA GLY A 139 1.35 -3.25 -0.33
C GLY A 139 1.63 -4.74 -0.27
N TRP A 140 0.65 -5.52 0.19
CA TRP A 140 0.88 -6.95 0.45
C TRP A 140 0.39 -7.79 -0.71
N GLU A 141 1.33 -8.41 -1.41
CA GLU A 141 1.12 -8.94 -2.76
C GLU A 141 1.23 -10.47 -2.77
N PRO A 142 0.13 -11.20 -3.01
CA PRO A 142 0.15 -12.66 -3.07
C PRO A 142 0.69 -13.16 -4.42
N TRP A 143 2.02 -13.20 -4.55
CA TRP A 143 2.72 -13.70 -5.74
C TRP A 143 4.20 -13.98 -5.46
N ASP A 144 4.83 -14.60 -6.46
CA ASP A 144 6.27 -14.59 -6.65
C ASP A 144 6.65 -13.44 -7.60
N TYR A 145 7.23 -12.38 -7.04
CA TYR A 145 7.72 -11.25 -7.83
C TYR A 145 9.07 -11.55 -8.51
N LEU A 146 9.82 -12.56 -8.04
CA LEU A 146 11.13 -12.91 -8.57
C LEU A 146 11.04 -13.48 -9.98
N VAL A 147 9.95 -14.15 -10.34
CA VAL A 147 9.75 -14.65 -11.72
C VAL A 147 9.59 -13.51 -12.71
N ASP A 148 8.95 -12.42 -12.31
CA ASP A 148 8.85 -11.23 -13.14
C ASP A 148 10.20 -10.50 -13.17
N GLN A 149 10.85 -10.29 -12.02
CA GLN A 149 12.19 -9.69 -11.97
C GLN A 149 13.17 -10.42 -12.92
N ALA A 150 13.23 -11.75 -12.85
CA ALA A 150 14.08 -12.55 -13.71
C ALA A 150 13.70 -12.41 -15.21
N ALA A 151 12.43 -12.24 -15.53
CA ALA A 151 11.98 -11.98 -16.90
C ALA A 151 12.44 -10.60 -17.41
N ARG A 152 12.52 -9.59 -16.52
CA ARG A 152 13.07 -8.26 -16.85
C ARG A 152 14.55 -8.27 -17.09
N GLU A 153 15.30 -8.95 -16.23
CA GLU A 153 16.75 -9.09 -16.35
C GLU A 153 17.12 -9.76 -17.68
N LYS A 154 16.25 -10.63 -18.19
CA LYS A 154 16.34 -11.26 -19.53
C LYS A 154 15.84 -10.38 -20.68
N ASN A 155 15.38 -9.16 -20.40
CA ASN A 155 14.78 -8.23 -21.36
C ASN A 155 13.67 -8.87 -22.21
N LEU A 156 12.82 -9.70 -21.59
CA LEU A 156 11.70 -10.28 -22.31
C LEU A 156 10.70 -9.20 -22.76
N PRO A 157 9.96 -9.42 -23.86
CA PRO A 157 8.90 -8.50 -24.27
C PRO A 157 7.88 -8.28 -23.15
N SER A 158 7.35 -7.06 -23.01
CA SER A 158 6.39 -6.71 -21.95
C SER A 158 5.21 -7.68 -21.88
N ARG A 159 4.67 -8.10 -23.03
CA ARG A 159 3.56 -9.07 -23.09
C ARG A 159 3.90 -10.43 -22.48
N ASP A 160 5.15 -10.86 -22.55
CA ASP A 160 5.56 -12.14 -21.99
C ASP A 160 5.79 -12.01 -20.48
N ILE A 161 6.38 -10.89 -20.06
CA ILE A 161 6.48 -10.51 -18.65
C ILE A 161 5.09 -10.46 -18.00
N ASP A 162 4.11 -9.80 -18.64
CA ASP A 162 2.74 -9.67 -18.11
C ASP A 162 2.03 -11.03 -17.97
N LYS A 163 2.26 -11.95 -18.90
CA LYS A 163 1.75 -13.34 -18.79
C LYS A 163 2.41 -14.09 -17.64
N ILE A 164 3.72 -13.95 -17.46
CA ILE A 164 4.45 -14.58 -16.34
C ILE A 164 3.94 -14.02 -15.00
N ARG A 165 3.71 -12.71 -14.91
CA ARG A 165 3.17 -12.05 -13.71
C ARG A 165 1.77 -12.54 -13.39
N SER A 166 0.86 -12.46 -14.36
CA SER A 166 -0.57 -12.73 -14.17
C SER A 166 -0.93 -14.21 -14.03
N ASN A 167 -0.05 -15.13 -14.45
CA ASN A 167 -0.31 -16.57 -14.41
C ASN A 167 0.60 -17.29 -13.40
N GLN A 168 0.20 -17.26 -12.13
CA GLN A 168 0.88 -17.92 -11.02
C GLN A 168 -0.12 -18.74 -10.19
N PRO A 169 -0.50 -19.96 -10.63
CA PRO A 169 -1.60 -20.73 -10.04
C PRO A 169 -1.35 -21.17 -8.59
N THR A 170 -0.11 -21.10 -8.11
CA THR A 170 0.23 -21.26 -6.69
C THR A 170 -0.44 -20.19 -5.81
N TYR A 171 -0.59 -18.97 -6.32
CA TYR A 171 -1.14 -17.82 -5.57
C TYR A 171 -2.55 -17.43 -6.00
N ARG A 172 -3.27 -18.31 -6.71
CA ARG A 172 -4.68 -18.07 -7.06
C ARG A 172 -5.54 -17.91 -5.80
N LEU A 173 -6.58 -17.09 -5.88
CA LEU A 173 -7.39 -16.67 -4.73
C LEU A 173 -8.03 -17.85 -3.97
N SER A 174 -8.47 -18.89 -4.69
CA SER A 174 -9.04 -20.10 -4.07
C SER A 174 -8.06 -20.87 -3.18
N ARG A 175 -6.74 -20.73 -3.37
CA ARG A 175 -5.74 -21.36 -2.47
C ARG A 175 -5.52 -20.54 -1.20
N ILE A 176 -5.66 -19.22 -1.30
CA ILE A 176 -5.66 -18.32 -0.14
C ILE A 176 -6.87 -18.63 0.75
N THR A 177 -8.08 -18.62 0.17
CA THR A 177 -9.31 -18.98 0.90
C THR A 177 -9.31 -20.44 1.38
N GLY A 178 -8.61 -21.33 0.66
CA GLY A 178 -8.43 -22.73 1.04
C GLY A 178 -7.51 -22.96 2.25
N GLY A 179 -6.81 -21.91 2.72
CA GLY A 179 -5.94 -21.95 3.89
C GLY A 179 -4.50 -22.37 3.62
N ASP A 180 -4.10 -22.53 2.36
CA ASP A 180 -2.74 -22.98 1.99
C ASP A 180 -1.64 -22.02 2.50
N PHE A 181 -2.01 -20.76 2.71
CA PHE A 181 -1.12 -19.70 3.17
C PHE A 181 -1.34 -19.30 4.64
N ASP A 182 -2.22 -19.97 5.37
CA ASP A 182 -2.57 -19.60 6.76
C ASP A 182 -1.37 -19.55 7.71
N PRO A 183 -0.39 -20.47 7.65
CA PRO A 183 0.80 -20.37 8.48
C PRO A 183 1.61 -19.08 8.21
N TYR A 184 1.73 -18.69 6.94
CA TYR A 184 2.39 -17.46 6.52
C TYR A 184 1.59 -16.23 6.98
N LEU A 185 0.27 -16.22 6.73
CA LEU A 185 -0.61 -15.13 7.14
C LEU A 185 -0.61 -14.92 8.65
N ARG A 186 -0.56 -16.02 9.42
CA ARG A 186 -0.51 -15.97 10.89
C ARG A 186 0.80 -15.40 11.41
N SER A 187 1.94 -15.76 10.81
CA SER A 187 3.23 -15.19 11.24
C SER A 187 3.28 -13.69 10.99
N TRP A 188 2.74 -13.21 9.87
CA TRP A 188 2.59 -11.78 9.60
C TRP A 188 1.61 -11.11 10.56
N ALA A 189 0.45 -11.70 10.84
CA ALA A 189 -0.50 -11.15 11.80
C ALA A 189 0.10 -11.01 13.21
N GLU A 190 0.85 -12.02 13.67
CA GLU A 190 1.57 -11.98 14.95
C GLU A 190 2.67 -10.92 14.95
N GLY A 191 3.43 -10.84 13.86
CA GLY A 191 4.46 -9.82 13.66
C GLY A 191 3.91 -8.41 13.70
N ILE A 192 2.87 -8.13 12.91
CA ILE A 192 2.21 -6.82 12.87
C ILE A 192 1.61 -6.47 14.22
N LYS A 193 0.95 -7.41 14.90
CA LYS A 193 0.46 -7.21 16.28
C LYS A 193 1.57 -6.80 17.24
N SER A 194 2.76 -7.39 17.11
CA SER A 194 3.91 -7.12 17.99
C SER A 194 4.48 -5.70 17.84
N LEU A 195 4.16 -4.98 16.76
CA LEU A 195 4.62 -3.60 16.56
C LEU A 195 4.04 -2.64 17.60
N GLY A 196 2.79 -2.87 18.02
CA GLY A 196 2.13 -2.03 19.04
C GLY A 196 1.68 -0.65 18.56
N TYR A 197 1.87 -0.32 17.27
CA TYR A 197 1.41 0.90 16.62
C TYR A 197 0.65 0.59 15.32
N PRO A 198 -0.14 1.53 14.77
CA PRO A 198 -0.92 1.29 13.56
C PRO A 198 -0.06 0.97 12.34
N VAL A 199 -0.52 0.00 11.53
CA VAL A 199 0.01 -0.29 10.20
C VAL A 199 -1.14 -0.38 9.21
N ALA A 200 -1.01 0.26 8.06
CA ALA A 200 -1.96 0.09 6.97
C ALA A 200 -1.58 -1.11 6.10
N ILE A 201 -2.55 -1.95 5.75
CA ILE A 201 -2.35 -3.09 4.85
C ILE A 201 -3.22 -2.88 3.61
N ARG A 202 -2.55 -2.72 2.46
CA ARG A 202 -3.13 -2.62 1.12
C ARG A 202 -2.98 -3.97 0.40
N PHE A 203 -3.71 -4.97 0.89
CA PHE A 203 -3.65 -6.35 0.41
C PHE A 203 -4.21 -6.46 -1.02
N ALA A 204 -3.49 -7.17 -1.90
CA ALA A 204 -3.96 -7.56 -3.22
C ALA A 204 -4.65 -6.41 -3.99
N HIS A 205 -3.93 -5.28 -4.13
CA HIS A 205 -4.38 -4.05 -4.75
C HIS A 205 -4.63 -4.19 -6.27
N GLU A 206 -5.40 -3.27 -6.86
CA GLU A 206 -5.73 -3.23 -8.29
C GLU A 206 -6.36 -4.51 -8.82
N MET A 207 -7.09 -5.21 -7.96
CA MET A 207 -7.78 -6.46 -8.25
C MET A 207 -8.76 -6.41 -9.42
N ASN A 208 -9.18 -5.20 -9.82
CA ASN A 208 -10.08 -4.97 -10.94
C ASN A 208 -9.38 -4.91 -12.30
N GLY A 209 -8.04 -4.96 -12.34
CA GLY A 209 -7.26 -5.11 -13.57
C GLY A 209 -7.17 -6.55 -14.07
N ASP A 210 -6.19 -6.83 -14.94
CA ASP A 210 -5.96 -8.13 -15.56
C ASP A 210 -4.49 -8.59 -15.49
N TRP A 211 -3.73 -7.97 -14.59
CA TRP A 211 -2.29 -7.95 -14.71
C TRP A 211 -1.56 -8.56 -13.51
N TYR A 212 -2.25 -8.67 -12.38
CA TYR A 212 -1.77 -9.38 -11.19
C TYR A 212 -2.42 -10.75 -11.07
N PRO A 213 -1.73 -11.74 -10.48
CA PRO A 213 -2.27 -13.10 -10.32
C PRO A 213 -3.42 -13.19 -9.31
N TRP A 214 -3.69 -12.11 -8.57
CA TRP A 214 -4.85 -11.96 -7.68
C TRP A 214 -5.98 -11.13 -8.29
N SER A 215 -5.87 -10.71 -9.55
CA SER A 215 -6.97 -10.02 -10.22
C SER A 215 -8.11 -11.02 -10.46
N GLU A 216 -9.36 -10.60 -10.26
CA GLU A 216 -10.50 -11.53 -10.27
C GLU A 216 -10.67 -12.25 -11.63
N ALA A 217 -10.29 -11.60 -12.72
CA ALA A 217 -10.43 -12.12 -14.09
C ALA A 217 -9.21 -12.90 -14.62
N THR A 218 -8.20 -13.19 -13.79
CA THR A 218 -6.92 -13.79 -14.23
C THR A 218 -6.58 -15.04 -13.42
N ASN A 219 -5.48 -15.74 -13.75
CA ASN A 219 -4.90 -16.82 -12.94
C ASN A 219 -5.83 -18.00 -12.57
N GLY A 220 -6.93 -18.18 -13.30
CA GLY A 220 -7.97 -19.14 -12.96
C GLY A 220 -8.86 -18.75 -11.78
N ASN A 221 -8.78 -17.49 -11.34
CA ASN A 221 -9.67 -16.88 -10.36
C ASN A 221 -11.10 -16.77 -10.91
N ARG A 222 -12.09 -16.74 -9.99
CA ARG A 222 -13.52 -16.68 -10.32
C ARG A 222 -14.20 -15.48 -9.65
N PRO A 223 -15.33 -15.00 -10.22
CA PRO A 223 -16.14 -13.97 -9.59
C PRO A 223 -16.44 -14.27 -8.11
N GLY A 224 -16.17 -13.30 -7.25
CA GLY A 224 -16.36 -13.37 -5.79
C GLY A 224 -15.21 -14.02 -5.01
N GLU A 225 -14.22 -14.65 -5.66
CA GLU A 225 -13.07 -15.24 -4.95
C GLU A 225 -12.17 -14.17 -4.33
N TYR A 226 -12.11 -12.97 -4.90
CA TYR A 226 -11.34 -11.86 -4.34
C TYR A 226 -11.90 -11.45 -2.97
N VAL A 227 -13.23 -11.26 -2.90
CA VAL A 227 -13.92 -10.93 -1.65
C VAL A 227 -13.72 -12.03 -0.61
N GLN A 228 -13.79 -13.30 -1.01
CA GLN A 228 -13.56 -14.43 -0.10
C GLN A 228 -12.13 -14.43 0.45
N ALA A 229 -11.12 -14.25 -0.41
CA ALA A 229 -9.72 -14.20 0.02
C ALA A 229 -9.44 -13.00 0.94
N TRP A 230 -9.99 -11.83 0.63
CA TRP A 230 -9.89 -10.64 1.49
C TRP A 230 -10.44 -10.92 2.88
N ARG A 231 -11.68 -11.42 2.97
CA ARG A 231 -12.34 -11.70 4.25
C ARG A 231 -11.61 -12.75 5.05
N HIS A 232 -11.11 -13.80 4.39
CA HIS A 232 -10.30 -14.85 5.01
C HIS A 232 -9.03 -14.28 5.67
N VAL A 233 -8.27 -13.46 4.95
CA VAL A 233 -7.05 -12.81 5.47
C VAL A 233 -7.38 -11.88 6.63
N HIS A 234 -8.42 -11.06 6.51
CA HIS A 234 -8.89 -10.17 7.56
C HIS A 234 -9.30 -10.95 8.84
N ASP A 235 -10.10 -12.00 8.69
CA ASP A 235 -10.61 -12.78 9.81
C ASP A 235 -9.50 -13.56 10.52
N LEU A 236 -8.47 -13.99 9.79
CA LEU A 236 -7.26 -14.57 10.37
C LEU A 236 -6.52 -13.56 11.26
N PHE A 237 -6.32 -12.33 10.79
CA PHE A 237 -5.71 -11.26 11.59
C PHE A 237 -6.55 -10.93 12.83
N ARG A 238 -7.88 -10.86 12.67
CA ARG A 238 -8.82 -10.68 13.78
C ARG A 238 -8.71 -11.81 14.80
N ALA A 239 -8.59 -13.07 14.36
CA ALA A 239 -8.44 -14.23 15.24
C ALA A 239 -7.10 -14.24 16.01
N VAL A 240 -6.03 -13.70 15.43
CA VAL A 240 -4.74 -13.47 16.11
C VAL A 240 -4.82 -12.29 17.10
N GLY A 241 -5.82 -11.41 16.94
CA GLY A 241 -5.99 -10.20 17.72
C GLY A 241 -5.06 -9.07 17.28
N ALA A 242 -4.70 -9.02 15.99
CA ALA A 242 -3.95 -7.93 15.38
C ALA A 242 -4.89 -6.74 15.10
N THR A 243 -5.25 -5.98 16.14
CA THR A 243 -6.20 -4.86 16.05
C THR A 243 -5.57 -3.53 15.65
N ASN A 244 -4.25 -3.51 15.44
CA ASN A 244 -3.48 -2.34 15.00
C ASN A 244 -3.36 -2.25 13.48
N VAL A 245 -4.22 -2.94 12.72
CA VAL A 245 -4.25 -2.92 11.26
C VAL A 245 -5.31 -1.95 10.75
N ILE A 246 -4.94 -1.16 9.75
CA ILE A 246 -5.85 -0.34 8.94
C ILE A 246 -6.01 -1.05 7.59
N TRP A 247 -7.19 -1.58 7.30
CA TRP A 247 -7.44 -2.31 6.06
C TRP A 247 -7.74 -1.38 4.89
N VAL A 248 -6.90 -1.41 3.84
CA VAL A 248 -6.95 -0.48 2.70
C VAL A 248 -7.33 -1.22 1.41
N TRP A 249 -8.61 -1.23 1.06
CA TRP A 249 -9.09 -1.83 -0.19
C TRP A 249 -8.89 -0.87 -1.36
N SER A 250 -8.08 -1.21 -2.35
CA SER A 250 -7.53 -0.24 -3.32
C SER A 250 -7.62 -0.72 -4.78
N PRO A 251 -8.70 -0.42 -5.51
CA PRO A 251 -8.78 -0.69 -6.95
C PRO A 251 -7.90 0.26 -7.79
N ASN A 252 -7.66 -0.09 -9.04
CA ASN A 252 -7.18 0.84 -10.07
C ASN A 252 -8.34 1.71 -10.57
N ALA A 253 -8.04 2.94 -10.96
CA ALA A 253 -9.00 3.90 -11.49
C ALA A 253 -9.73 3.36 -12.73
N ARG A 254 -10.99 3.75 -12.94
CA ARG A 254 -11.77 3.36 -14.11
C ARG A 254 -11.26 4.08 -15.35
N TRP A 255 -10.74 3.34 -16.33
CA TRP A 255 -10.48 3.87 -17.68
C TRP A 255 -11.58 3.52 -18.68
N ASP A 256 -12.35 2.45 -18.43
CA ASP A 256 -13.57 2.07 -19.14
C ASP A 256 -14.45 1.10 -18.31
N LYS A 257 -15.46 0.50 -18.96
CA LYS A 257 -16.39 -0.49 -18.38
C LYS A 257 -15.99 -1.96 -18.61
N SER A 258 -14.80 -2.21 -19.16
CA SER A 258 -14.31 -3.57 -19.46
C SER A 258 -13.82 -4.30 -18.20
N THR A 259 -13.39 -3.55 -17.19
CA THR A 259 -13.01 -4.09 -15.88
C THR A 259 -14.22 -4.43 -15.02
N VAL A 260 -14.01 -5.37 -14.09
CA VAL A 260 -15.03 -5.80 -13.11
C VAL A 260 -15.61 -4.60 -12.37
N LYS A 261 -16.90 -4.68 -12.00
CA LYS A 261 -17.53 -3.63 -11.21
C LYS A 261 -16.90 -3.60 -9.83
N LEU A 262 -16.67 -2.38 -9.32
CA LEU A 262 -15.99 -2.22 -8.05
C LEU A 262 -16.79 -2.78 -6.88
N SER A 263 -18.13 -2.75 -6.96
CA SER A 263 -19.01 -3.38 -5.98
C SER A 263 -18.85 -4.89 -5.87
N ASP A 264 -18.46 -5.57 -6.96
CA ASP A 264 -18.42 -7.03 -7.03
C ASP A 264 -17.14 -7.57 -6.35
N VAL A 265 -16.10 -6.75 -6.30
CA VAL A 265 -14.82 -7.03 -5.62
C VAL A 265 -14.66 -6.27 -4.29
N TYR A 266 -15.73 -5.63 -3.79
CA TYR A 266 -15.72 -4.92 -2.51
C TYR A 266 -16.09 -5.85 -1.35
N PRO A 267 -15.24 -6.02 -0.32
CA PRO A 267 -15.49 -6.98 0.76
C PRO A 267 -16.51 -6.49 1.80
N GLY A 268 -16.93 -5.22 1.74
CA GLY A 268 -17.89 -4.61 2.65
C GLY A 268 -17.23 -3.71 3.70
N ASP A 269 -17.99 -2.73 4.21
CA ASP A 269 -17.50 -1.72 5.17
C ASP A 269 -16.98 -2.33 6.48
N ASP A 270 -17.41 -3.53 6.87
CA ASP A 270 -16.93 -4.24 8.07
C ASP A 270 -15.50 -4.80 7.93
N TYR A 271 -14.96 -4.86 6.71
CA TYR A 271 -13.65 -5.43 6.38
C TYR A 271 -12.67 -4.38 5.84
N VAL A 272 -13.06 -3.10 5.84
CA VAL A 272 -12.31 -2.00 5.22
C VAL A 272 -12.35 -0.78 6.12
N ASP A 273 -11.18 -0.22 6.41
CA ASP A 273 -11.04 1.03 7.12
C ASP A 273 -10.91 2.21 6.14
N TRP A 274 -10.07 2.05 5.11
CA TRP A 274 -9.84 3.04 4.05
C TRP A 274 -10.09 2.45 2.67
N VAL A 275 -10.69 3.25 1.78
CA VAL A 275 -10.87 2.90 0.37
C VAL A 275 -9.82 3.62 -0.48
N GLY A 276 -8.95 2.85 -1.12
CA GLY A 276 -7.92 3.32 -2.02
C GLY A 276 -8.39 3.63 -3.44
N ALA A 277 -7.49 4.21 -4.22
CA ALA A 277 -7.56 4.26 -5.68
C ALA A 277 -6.15 4.51 -6.23
N THR A 278 -5.74 3.72 -7.22
CA THR A 278 -4.49 3.95 -7.97
C THR A 278 -4.80 4.56 -9.34
N GLY A 279 -4.03 5.56 -9.77
CA GLY A 279 -4.19 6.15 -11.10
C GLY A 279 -3.07 7.12 -11.47
N TYR A 280 -2.72 7.19 -12.75
CA TYR A 280 -1.57 7.95 -13.24
C TYR A 280 -1.94 8.81 -14.44
N TYR A 281 -1.38 10.02 -14.51
CA TYR A 281 -1.40 10.81 -15.73
C TYR A 281 -0.21 10.44 -16.63
N GLY A 282 -0.47 10.04 -17.88
CA GLY A 282 0.56 9.80 -18.88
C GLY A 282 0.79 8.34 -19.28
N THR A 283 0.03 7.40 -18.74
CA THR A 283 0.10 5.96 -19.11
C THR A 283 -1.09 5.54 -19.97
N GLY A 284 -0.89 4.61 -20.91
CA GLY A 284 -1.99 3.99 -21.67
C GLY A 284 -2.94 4.98 -22.35
N VAL A 285 -4.25 4.91 -22.03
CA VAL A 285 -5.27 5.84 -22.56
C VAL A 285 -5.20 7.25 -21.96
N PHE A 286 -4.25 7.50 -21.05
CA PHE A 286 -3.96 8.77 -20.40
C PHE A 286 -2.74 9.49 -21.01
N THR A 287 -2.35 9.16 -22.25
CA THR A 287 -1.26 9.83 -22.98
C THR A 287 -1.57 11.29 -23.30
N ASP A 288 -2.83 11.60 -23.58
CA ASP A 288 -3.31 12.99 -23.64
C ASP A 288 -3.52 13.54 -22.22
N TYR A 289 -3.40 14.85 -22.06
CA TYR A 289 -3.61 15.48 -20.75
C TYR A 289 -4.94 15.08 -20.14
N ARG A 290 -4.88 14.49 -18.95
CA ARG A 290 -6.03 14.10 -18.15
C ARG A 290 -5.85 14.70 -16.76
N SER A 291 -6.79 15.56 -16.37
CA SER A 291 -6.82 16.12 -15.01
C SER A 291 -7.04 15.02 -13.98
N PHE A 292 -6.78 15.34 -12.70
CA PHE A 292 -7.13 14.50 -11.57
C PHE A 292 -8.59 14.02 -11.63
N ASP A 293 -9.54 14.93 -11.87
CA ASP A 293 -10.97 14.59 -11.98
C ASP A 293 -11.25 13.61 -13.13
N ALA A 294 -10.57 13.75 -14.26
CA ALA A 294 -10.76 12.86 -15.39
C ALA A 294 -10.21 11.44 -15.14
N ILE A 295 -9.23 11.30 -14.26
CA ILE A 295 -8.64 10.01 -13.87
C ILE A 295 -9.47 9.37 -12.75
N PHE A 296 -9.73 10.12 -11.68
CA PHE A 296 -10.30 9.55 -10.46
C PHE A 296 -11.81 9.71 -10.34
N GLY A 297 -12.40 10.80 -10.86
CA GLY A 297 -13.81 11.15 -10.68
C GLY A 297 -14.80 10.00 -10.96
N PRO A 298 -14.69 9.25 -12.07
CA PRO A 298 -15.55 8.09 -12.34
C PRO A 298 -15.46 7.00 -11.27
N THR A 299 -14.23 6.67 -10.85
CA THR A 299 -13.93 5.67 -9.81
C THR A 299 -14.50 6.11 -8.46
N LEU A 300 -14.27 7.37 -8.08
CA LEU A 300 -14.76 7.95 -6.82
C LEU A 300 -16.29 7.93 -6.79
N THR A 301 -16.93 8.28 -7.91
CA THR A 301 -18.40 8.27 -8.05
C THR A 301 -18.96 6.85 -7.90
N GLU A 302 -18.33 5.85 -8.52
CA GLU A 302 -18.75 4.45 -8.39
C GLU A 302 -18.60 3.93 -6.96
N ILE A 303 -17.47 4.20 -6.30
CA ILE A 303 -17.24 3.83 -4.90
C ILE A 303 -18.29 4.45 -3.98
N ARG A 304 -18.65 5.71 -4.24
CA ARG A 304 -19.69 6.41 -3.48
C ARG A 304 -21.10 5.89 -3.72
N ALA A 305 -21.32 4.98 -4.66
CA ALA A 305 -22.60 4.27 -4.74
C ALA A 305 -22.77 3.22 -3.63
N PHE A 306 -21.68 2.71 -3.03
CA PHE A 306 -21.75 1.58 -2.09
C PHE A 306 -20.95 1.72 -0.79
N SER A 307 -20.07 2.72 -0.65
CA SER A 307 -19.33 2.96 0.60
C SER A 307 -19.24 4.44 0.97
N ARG A 308 -19.11 4.70 2.28
CA ARG A 308 -18.86 6.03 2.88
C ARG A 308 -17.51 6.12 3.60
N LYS A 309 -16.68 5.07 3.50
CA LYS A 309 -15.36 5.04 4.15
C LYS A 309 -14.46 6.16 3.63
N PRO A 310 -13.53 6.67 4.47
CA PRO A 310 -12.48 7.59 4.07
C PRO A 310 -11.70 7.06 2.86
N MET A 311 -11.34 7.95 1.94
CA MET A 311 -10.64 7.58 0.71
C MET A 311 -9.19 8.03 0.70
N VAL A 312 -8.33 7.23 0.09
CA VAL A 312 -6.91 7.53 -0.09
C VAL A 312 -6.59 7.37 -1.57
N ILE A 313 -5.94 8.35 -2.19
CA ILE A 313 -5.27 8.11 -3.47
C ILE A 313 -3.99 7.37 -3.13
N THR A 314 -4.07 6.05 -3.11
CA THR A 314 -3.04 5.15 -2.58
C THR A 314 -1.80 5.10 -3.44
N GLU A 315 -1.90 5.55 -4.69
CA GLU A 315 -0.76 5.61 -5.60
C GLU A 315 -1.11 6.52 -6.79
N THR A 316 -0.28 7.52 -7.06
CA THR A 316 -0.43 8.38 -8.24
C THR A 316 0.89 9.02 -8.66
N GLY A 317 0.91 9.52 -9.88
CA GLY A 317 2.03 10.25 -10.47
C GLY A 317 1.61 10.87 -11.80
N ALA A 318 2.44 11.79 -12.29
CA ALA A 318 2.25 12.47 -13.56
C ALA A 318 3.50 12.38 -14.42
N THR A 319 3.32 12.09 -15.71
CA THR A 319 4.38 12.11 -16.71
C THR A 319 4.86 13.52 -16.96
N ASP A 320 6.14 13.66 -17.30
CA ASP A 320 6.68 14.91 -17.84
C ASP A 320 6.99 14.83 -19.34
N ALA A 321 6.54 13.77 -20.03
CA ALA A 321 6.81 13.56 -21.46
C ALA A 321 6.35 14.73 -22.36
N THR A 322 5.36 15.50 -21.93
CA THR A 322 4.86 16.70 -22.63
C THR A 322 5.17 18.00 -21.87
N GLY A 323 5.97 17.96 -20.80
CA GLY A 323 6.35 19.11 -19.98
C GLY A 323 5.22 19.66 -19.08
N ARG A 324 4.15 18.88 -18.88
CA ARG A 324 2.94 19.31 -18.15
C ARG A 324 2.86 18.80 -16.72
N LYS A 325 3.90 18.16 -16.19
CA LYS A 325 3.85 17.57 -14.85
C LYS A 325 3.63 18.61 -13.75
N ALA A 326 4.33 19.74 -13.82
CA ALA A 326 4.17 20.83 -12.86
C ALA A 326 2.76 21.46 -12.90
N GLU A 327 2.19 21.61 -14.11
CA GLU A 327 0.80 22.04 -14.30
C GLU A 327 -0.18 21.03 -13.70
N TRP A 328 0.00 19.75 -13.99
CA TRP A 328 -0.87 18.70 -13.48
C TRP A 328 -0.87 18.65 -11.95
N ILE A 329 0.30 18.77 -11.31
CA ILE A 329 0.41 18.82 -9.84
C ILE A 329 -0.40 20.00 -9.30
N LYS A 330 -0.22 21.19 -9.87
CA LYS A 330 -0.97 22.37 -9.45
C LYS A 330 -2.49 22.16 -9.57
N ASP A 331 -2.96 21.67 -10.71
CA ASP A 331 -4.38 21.44 -10.97
C ASP A 331 -4.96 20.36 -10.05
N ALA A 332 -4.22 19.27 -9.82
CA ALA A 332 -4.62 18.19 -8.94
C ALA A 332 -4.80 18.70 -7.50
N PHE A 333 -3.85 19.45 -6.96
CA PHE A 333 -3.93 19.98 -5.60
C PHE A 333 -4.95 21.11 -5.42
N GLN A 334 -5.31 21.84 -6.49
CA GLN A 334 -6.46 22.75 -6.48
C GLN A 334 -7.80 22.01 -6.47
N THR A 335 -7.82 20.79 -7.00
CA THR A 335 -9.03 19.97 -7.13
C THR A 335 -9.28 19.11 -5.90
N LEU A 336 -8.22 18.52 -5.32
CA LEU A 336 -8.28 17.61 -4.17
C LEU A 336 -9.16 18.10 -3.00
N PRO A 337 -9.12 19.38 -2.57
CA PRO A 337 -9.96 19.86 -1.47
C PRO A 337 -11.47 19.78 -1.72
N ARG A 338 -11.92 19.63 -2.98
CA ARG A 338 -13.34 19.41 -3.33
C ARG A 338 -13.84 18.03 -2.88
N TYR A 339 -12.93 17.06 -2.78
CA TYR A 339 -13.21 15.73 -2.25
C TYR A 339 -12.91 15.70 -0.76
N LYS A 340 -13.89 16.11 0.06
CA LYS A 340 -13.73 16.21 1.52
C LYS A 340 -13.40 14.88 2.20
N ASP A 341 -13.78 13.80 1.54
CA ASP A 341 -13.64 12.42 1.91
C ASP A 341 -12.31 11.79 1.47
N ILE A 342 -11.52 12.47 0.63
CA ILE A 342 -10.12 12.10 0.36
C ILE A 342 -9.25 12.61 1.52
N ILE A 343 -8.70 11.64 2.25
CA ILE A 343 -7.92 11.84 3.47
C ILE A 343 -6.42 11.68 3.25
N GLY A 344 -5.99 11.31 2.05
CA GLY A 344 -4.57 11.26 1.74
C GLY A 344 -4.29 11.00 0.28
N LEU A 345 -3.06 11.34 -0.12
CA LEU A 345 -2.51 11.08 -1.44
C LEU A 345 -1.09 10.55 -1.27
N ILE A 346 -0.76 9.45 -1.92
CA ILE A 346 0.56 8.83 -1.91
C ILE A 346 1.19 9.00 -3.29
N TRP A 347 2.30 9.72 -3.35
CA TRP A 347 3.03 9.95 -4.59
C TRP A 347 3.98 8.79 -4.89
N PHE A 348 4.02 8.36 -6.15
CA PHE A 348 4.95 7.35 -6.63
C PHE A 348 6.28 7.99 -7.08
N GLU A 349 7.25 8.04 -6.18
CA GLU A 349 8.56 8.67 -6.38
C GLU A 349 9.57 7.68 -6.94
N VAL A 350 9.36 7.27 -8.18
CA VAL A 350 10.21 6.29 -8.87
C VAL A 350 10.52 6.74 -10.29
N ASN A 351 11.76 6.55 -10.72
CA ASN A 351 12.12 6.67 -12.13
C ASN A 351 11.99 5.30 -12.79
N LYS A 352 11.00 5.14 -13.68
CA LYS A 352 10.64 3.82 -14.21
C LYS A 352 10.25 3.86 -15.69
N GLU A 353 9.03 3.47 -16.05
CA GLU A 353 8.52 3.61 -17.42
C GLU A 353 8.56 5.07 -17.85
N LEU A 354 8.27 5.96 -16.89
CA LEU A 354 8.38 7.39 -16.96
C LEU A 354 9.04 7.89 -15.66
N ASP A 355 9.57 9.10 -15.68
CA ASP A 355 10.12 9.72 -14.48
C ASP A 355 8.98 10.32 -13.62
N TRP A 356 8.48 9.53 -12.68
CA TRP A 356 7.39 9.92 -11.78
C TRP A 356 7.85 10.82 -10.65
N ARG A 357 9.15 10.97 -10.43
CA ARG A 357 9.72 11.71 -9.29
C ARG A 357 9.33 13.19 -9.24
N VAL A 358 8.89 13.68 -8.09
CA VAL A 358 8.79 15.12 -7.78
C VAL A 358 10.18 15.75 -7.83
N ALA A 359 11.20 15.02 -7.37
CA ALA A 359 12.59 15.47 -7.42
C ALA A 359 13.21 15.45 -8.84
N SER A 360 12.43 15.26 -9.91
CA SER A 360 12.94 15.16 -11.28
C SER A 360 13.38 16.51 -11.88
N SER A 361 12.75 17.63 -11.50
CA SER A 361 13.11 18.95 -12.00
C SER A 361 12.74 20.08 -11.02
N PRO A 362 13.42 21.26 -11.09
CA PRO A 362 13.10 22.40 -10.23
C PRO A 362 11.66 22.90 -10.37
N ALA A 363 11.08 22.84 -11.56
CA ALA A 363 9.70 23.29 -11.82
C ALA A 363 8.69 22.36 -11.15
N VAL A 364 8.90 21.04 -11.25
CA VAL A 364 8.06 20.02 -10.62
C VAL A 364 8.18 20.08 -9.10
N ALA A 365 9.40 20.14 -8.57
CA ALA A 365 9.66 20.29 -7.14
C ALA A 365 8.98 21.53 -6.57
N LYS A 366 9.12 22.69 -7.24
CA LYS A 366 8.46 23.93 -6.83
C LYS A 366 6.93 23.80 -6.83
N ALA A 367 6.34 23.25 -7.89
CA ALA A 367 4.90 23.09 -7.99
C ALA A 367 4.34 22.20 -6.86
N PHE A 368 5.04 21.10 -6.54
CA PHE A 368 4.65 20.22 -5.46
C PHE A 368 4.82 20.88 -4.09
N ALA A 369 5.96 21.55 -3.85
CA ALA A 369 6.22 22.24 -2.59
C ALA A 369 5.21 23.36 -2.31
N ASP A 370 4.86 24.16 -3.33
CA ASP A 370 3.84 25.20 -3.21
C ASP A 370 2.47 24.60 -2.87
N ALA A 371 2.16 23.42 -3.44
CA ALA A 371 0.88 22.74 -3.23
C ALA A 371 0.74 22.12 -1.83
N VAL A 372 1.78 21.45 -1.33
CA VAL A 372 1.73 20.81 0.00
C VAL A 372 1.95 21.79 1.15
N ALA A 373 2.38 23.03 0.88
CA ALA A 373 2.46 24.09 1.89
C ALA A 373 1.10 24.51 2.47
N ASP A 374 -0.02 24.10 1.83
CA ASP A 374 -1.36 24.33 2.35
C ASP A 374 -1.52 23.70 3.76
N PRO A 375 -2.08 24.43 4.75
CA PRO A 375 -2.29 23.91 6.11
C PRO A 375 -3.04 22.57 6.17
N ARG A 376 -3.84 22.22 5.16
CA ARG A 376 -4.51 20.91 5.03
C ARG A 376 -3.56 19.73 5.16
N TYR A 377 -2.30 19.89 4.72
CA TYR A 377 -1.28 18.85 4.70
C TYR A 377 -0.26 18.99 5.85
N GLN A 378 -0.28 20.10 6.60
CA GLN A 378 0.73 20.42 7.62
C GLN A 378 0.36 19.82 8.99
N PHE A 379 0.79 18.58 9.22
CA PHE A 379 0.71 17.85 10.49
C PHE A 379 1.66 16.63 10.44
N ALA A 380 1.88 16.00 11.59
CA ALA A 380 2.70 14.79 11.69
C ALA A 380 1.84 13.56 12.01
N TRP A 381 2.30 12.38 11.61
CA TRP A 381 1.80 11.12 12.15
C TRP A 381 2.52 10.78 13.47
N SER A 382 1.84 10.05 14.35
CA SER A 382 2.43 9.47 15.57
C SER A 382 2.06 7.99 15.69
N PRO A 383 2.94 7.14 16.26
CA PRO A 383 2.62 5.75 16.60
C PRO A 383 1.41 5.60 17.53
N ASP A 384 1.07 6.64 18.29
CA ASP A 384 -0.09 6.65 19.19
C ASP A 384 -1.40 7.12 18.50
N SER A 385 -1.34 7.54 17.23
CA SER A 385 -2.52 8.04 16.51
C SER A 385 -3.53 6.93 16.21
N LEU A 386 -4.81 7.26 16.23
CA LEU A 386 -5.88 6.34 15.82
C LEU A 386 -6.25 6.59 14.36
N PRO A 387 -6.49 5.56 13.54
CA PRO A 387 -6.95 5.77 12.17
C PRO A 387 -8.31 6.47 12.13
N ARG A 388 -8.44 7.48 11.27
CA ARG A 388 -9.75 8.01 10.92
C ARG A 388 -10.47 6.98 10.05
N THR A 389 -11.51 6.33 10.58
CA THR A 389 -12.31 5.30 9.90
C THR A 389 -13.68 5.80 9.42
N THR A 390 -14.01 7.05 9.72
CA THR A 390 -15.24 7.74 9.30
C THR A 390 -14.91 9.13 8.77
N VAL A 391 -15.77 9.67 7.90
CA VAL A 391 -15.68 11.06 7.43
C VAL A 391 -16.66 11.91 8.23
N ASP A 392 -16.22 13.06 8.72
CA ASP A 392 -17.12 14.03 9.36
C ASP A 392 -18.05 14.62 8.27
N ASN A 393 -19.36 14.49 8.47
CA ASN A 393 -20.39 14.97 7.53
C ASN A 393 -20.44 16.51 7.43
#